data_AF-A0A932IZF3-F1
#
_entry.id   AF-A0A932IZF3-F1
#
_cell.length_a   1.000
_cell.length_b   1.000
_cell.length_c   1.000
_cell.angle_alpha   90.00
_cell.angle_beta   90.00
_cell.angle_gamma   90.00
#
_symmetry.space_group_name_H-M   'P 1'
#
loop_
_entity.id
_entity.type
_entity.pdbx_description
1 polymer ?
#
loop_
_entity_poly.entity_id
_entity_poly.type
_entity_poly.pdbx_seq_one_letter_code
_entity_poly.pdbx_strand_id
1 'polypeptide(L)'
;MWSALLAGGGLVLLLRHWHLAPSTKQDQAPNANALRLLNTLALQNAIVHSVNVSSIATDAQGIIQIFNAGAEHMLGYSAQDVIGKMTPGGLSDAQEAIERAVRLSREMQTPIAPGFEALVYKA
;
A
#
# COMPACT_ATOMS: atom_id res chain seq x y z
N MET A 1 -31.06 41.67 -20.44
CA MET A 1 -31.51 42.91 -21.11
C MET A 1 -31.71 43.99 -20.05
N TRP A 2 -30.93 45.08 -20.13
CA TRP A 2 -31.20 46.34 -19.42
C TRP A 2 -31.31 47.40 -20.53
N SER A 3 -32.40 48.19 -20.55
CA SER A 3 -32.52 49.37 -21.41
C SER A 3 -32.13 50.61 -20.62
N ALA A 4 -31.19 51.39 -21.12
CA ALA A 4 -30.81 52.68 -20.54
C ALA A 4 -31.40 53.82 -21.39
N LEU A 5 -32.19 54.70 -20.76
CA LEU A 5 -32.52 56.03 -21.29
C LEU A 5 -31.44 57.01 -20.81
N LEU A 6 -30.85 57.75 -21.75
CA LEU A 6 -29.97 58.87 -21.45
C LEU A 6 -30.81 60.15 -21.26
N ALA A 7 -30.68 60.80 -20.12
CA ALA A 7 -30.99 62.21 -19.98
C ALA A 7 -30.00 62.86 -19.01
N GLY A 8 -29.26 63.85 -19.53
CA GLY A 8 -28.74 64.99 -18.77
C GLY A 8 -27.55 64.75 -17.84
N GLY A 9 -26.36 65.13 -18.32
CA GLY A 9 -25.32 65.79 -17.52
C GLY A 9 -24.81 65.06 -16.27
N GLY A 10 -23.74 64.28 -16.42
CA GLY A 10 -22.94 63.79 -15.30
C GLY A 10 -22.15 62.56 -15.68
N LEU A 11 -20.85 62.56 -15.44
CA LEU A 11 -19.95 61.42 -15.65
C LEU A 11 -20.39 60.26 -14.74
N VAL A 12 -21.17 59.31 -15.24
CA VAL A 12 -21.56 58.11 -14.48
C VAL A 12 -20.52 57.02 -14.75
N LEU A 13 -19.53 56.91 -13.86
CA LEU A 13 -18.66 55.75 -13.74
C LEU A 13 -19.51 54.52 -13.37
N LEU A 14 -19.81 53.66 -14.34
CA LEU A 14 -20.48 52.38 -14.13
C LEU A 14 -19.49 51.33 -13.60
N LEU A 15 -19.11 51.43 -12.32
CA LEU A 15 -18.56 50.28 -11.59
C LEU A 15 -19.71 49.55 -10.89
N ARG A 16 -20.40 48.66 -11.62
CA ARG A 16 -21.43 47.79 -11.04
C ARG A 16 -20.86 46.39 -10.80
N HIS A 17 -20.48 46.16 -9.55
CA HIS A 17 -20.20 44.89 -8.87
C HIS A 17 -19.49 43.78 -9.66
N TRP A 18 -18.17 43.74 -9.54
CA TRP A 18 -17.41 42.49 -9.62
C TRP A 18 -17.79 41.61 -8.41
N HIS A 19 -18.65 40.61 -8.61
CA HIS A 19 -18.86 39.59 -7.58
C HIS A 19 -17.71 38.58 -7.68
N LEU A 20 -16.63 38.84 -6.93
CA LEU A 20 -15.71 37.79 -6.53
C LEU A 20 -16.51 36.83 -5.64
N ALA A 21 -17.07 35.78 -6.24
CA ALA A 21 -17.01 34.51 -5.55
C ALA A 21 -15.64 33.93 -5.92
N PRO A 22 -14.63 33.95 -5.03
CA PRO A 22 -13.64 32.90 -5.14
C PRO A 22 -14.44 31.60 -5.02
N SER A 23 -14.61 30.87 -6.11
CA SER A 23 -14.78 29.43 -6.02
C SER A 23 -13.49 28.94 -5.38
N THR A 24 -13.43 29.03 -4.05
CA THR A 24 -12.63 28.13 -3.27
C THR A 24 -13.15 26.75 -3.68
N LYS A 25 -12.49 26.14 -4.66
CA LYS A 25 -12.02 24.78 -4.40
C LYS A 25 -11.40 24.91 -3.03
N GLN A 26 -12.18 24.54 -2.04
CA GLN A 26 -11.71 24.54 -0.69
C GLN A 26 -10.64 23.47 -0.78
N ASP A 27 -9.38 23.90 -0.90
CA ASP A 27 -8.23 23.14 -0.49
C ASP A 27 -8.45 22.91 1.01
N GLN A 28 -9.41 22.03 1.32
CA GLN A 28 -9.61 21.50 2.65
C GLN A 28 -8.31 20.77 2.90
N ALA A 29 -7.42 21.43 3.65
CA ALA A 29 -6.23 20.79 4.17
C ALA A 29 -6.67 19.41 4.68
N PRO A 30 -6.00 18.32 4.24
CA PRO A 30 -6.45 16.98 4.56
C PRO A 30 -6.68 16.91 6.07
N ASN A 31 -7.90 16.54 6.47
CA ASN A 31 -8.23 16.42 7.89
C ASN A 31 -7.19 15.48 8.55
N ALA A 32 -7.00 15.59 9.86
CA ALA A 32 -5.92 14.87 10.54
C ALA A 32 -5.93 13.34 10.26
N ASN A 33 -7.10 12.76 9.99
CA ASN A 33 -7.26 11.36 9.60
C ASN A 33 -6.76 11.08 8.18
N ALA A 34 -7.08 11.92 7.20
CA ALA A 34 -6.59 11.82 5.83
C ALA A 34 -5.06 11.99 5.78
N LEU A 35 -4.51 12.94 6.54
CA LEU A 35 -3.05 13.11 6.63
C LEU A 35 -2.37 11.89 7.27
N ARG A 36 -2.97 11.32 8.33
CA ARG A 36 -2.49 10.07 8.94
C ARG A 36 -2.51 8.90 7.95
N LEU A 37 -3.60 8.73 7.20
CA LEU A 37 -3.71 7.68 6.19
C LEU A 37 -2.61 7.82 5.12
N LEU A 38 -2.40 9.04 4.59
CA LEU A 38 -1.34 9.31 3.62
C LEU A 38 0.04 8.97 4.16
N ASN A 39 0.34 9.37 5.41
CA ASN A 39 1.62 9.05 6.04
C ASN A 39 1.79 7.54 6.26
N THR A 40 0.73 6.83 6.68
CA THR A 40 0.77 5.37 6.82
C THR A 40 1.02 4.67 5.50
N LEU A 41 0.35 5.11 4.42
CA LEU A 41 0.56 4.54 3.08
C LEU A 41 1.97 4.82 2.55
N ALA A 42 2.49 6.03 2.76
CA ALA A 42 3.84 6.40 2.35
C ALA A 42 4.90 5.53 3.06
N LEU A 43 4.74 5.30 4.37
CA LEU A 43 5.63 4.43 5.13
C LEU A 43 5.52 2.96 4.70
N GLN A 44 4.31 2.44 4.52
CA GLN A 44 4.11 1.07 4.04
C GLN A 44 4.76 0.88 2.66
N ASN A 45 4.56 1.82 1.74
CA ASN A 45 5.21 1.79 0.44
C ASN A 45 6.74 1.86 0.57
N ALA A 46 7.28 2.70 1.44
CA ALA A 46 8.73 2.79 1.63
C ALA A 46 9.32 1.46 2.14
N ILE A 47 8.63 0.77 3.04
CA ILE A 47 9.07 -0.53 3.56
C ILE A 47 8.94 -1.60 2.48
N VAL A 48 7.76 -1.70 1.86
CA VAL A 48 7.48 -2.72 0.85
C VAL A 48 8.34 -2.52 -0.38
N HIS A 49 8.66 -1.30 -0.81
CA HIS A 49 9.52 -1.07 -1.99
C HIS A 49 11.00 -0.91 -1.65
N SER A 50 11.39 -1.07 -0.39
CA SER A 50 12.80 -1.06 0.01
C SER A 50 13.55 -2.28 -0.56
N VAL A 51 14.77 -2.06 -1.03
CA VAL A 51 15.70 -3.13 -1.42
C VAL A 51 16.42 -3.71 -0.19
N ASN A 52 16.46 -2.97 0.92
CA ASN A 52 17.16 -3.38 2.14
C ASN A 52 16.34 -4.31 3.04
N VAL A 53 15.06 -4.52 2.74
CA VAL A 53 14.16 -5.39 3.50
C VAL A 53 13.48 -6.35 2.54
N SER A 54 13.55 -7.66 2.81
CA SER A 54 12.75 -8.66 2.11
C SER A 54 11.35 -8.69 2.69
N SER A 55 10.35 -8.44 1.86
CA SER A 55 8.93 -8.49 2.24
C SER A 55 8.16 -9.41 1.31
N ILE A 56 7.47 -10.38 1.90
CA ILE A 56 6.58 -11.31 1.22
C ILE A 56 5.23 -11.27 1.92
N ALA A 57 4.14 -11.12 1.16
CA ALA A 57 2.79 -11.22 1.68
C ALA A 57 1.99 -12.25 0.87
N THR A 58 1.07 -12.94 1.54
CA THR A 58 0.23 -13.99 0.93
C THR A 58 -1.25 -13.68 1.07
N ASP A 59 -2.08 -14.30 0.23
CA ASP A 59 -3.52 -14.36 0.45
C ASP A 59 -3.90 -15.40 1.52
N ALA A 60 -5.19 -15.58 1.77
CA ALA A 60 -5.68 -16.52 2.77
C ALA A 60 -5.39 -18.00 2.40
N GLN A 61 -5.06 -18.27 1.15
CA GLN A 61 -4.68 -19.59 0.65
C GLN A 61 -3.15 -19.81 0.70
N GLY A 62 -2.39 -18.80 1.13
CA GLY A 62 -0.94 -18.85 1.22
C GLY A 62 -0.21 -18.55 -0.09
N ILE A 63 -0.91 -18.10 -1.13
CA ILE A 63 -0.31 -17.74 -2.42
C ILE A 63 0.31 -16.35 -2.32
N ILE A 64 1.53 -16.19 -2.82
CA ILE A 64 2.29 -14.94 -2.75
C ILE A 64 1.60 -13.85 -3.58
N GLN A 65 1.27 -12.73 -2.95
CA GLN A 65 0.66 -11.56 -3.59
C GLN A 65 1.61 -10.37 -3.66
N ILE A 66 2.57 -10.28 -2.74
CA ILE A 66 3.60 -9.24 -2.70
C ILE A 66 4.95 -9.92 -2.62
N PHE A 67 5.86 -9.51 -3.49
CA PHE A 67 7.25 -9.92 -3.49
C PHE A 67 8.10 -8.74 -3.92
N ASN A 68 8.80 -8.12 -2.98
CA ASN A 68 9.50 -6.87 -3.26
C ASN A 68 10.93 -7.06 -3.78
N ALA A 69 11.54 -5.96 -4.23
CA ALA A 69 12.91 -5.96 -4.74
C ALA A 69 13.94 -6.51 -3.73
N GLY A 70 13.74 -6.29 -2.43
CA GLY A 70 14.59 -6.90 -1.39
C GLY A 70 14.44 -8.42 -1.32
N ALA A 71 13.24 -8.95 -1.51
CA ALA A 71 12.98 -10.39 -1.58
C ALA A 71 13.52 -11.00 -2.87
N GLU A 72 13.38 -10.31 -4.01
CA GLU A 72 13.98 -10.71 -5.28
C GLU A 72 15.51 -10.83 -5.17
N HIS A 73 16.14 -9.81 -4.58
CA HIS A 73 17.59 -9.80 -4.38
C HIS A 73 18.06 -10.88 -3.40
N MET A 74 17.33 -11.09 -2.31
CA MET A 74 17.71 -12.04 -1.26
C MET A 74 17.50 -13.50 -1.67
N LEU A 75 16.41 -13.80 -2.37
CA LEU A 75 16.00 -15.16 -2.69
C LEU A 75 16.33 -15.57 -4.13
N GLY A 76 16.69 -14.62 -5.00
CA GLY A 76 17.10 -14.89 -6.37
C GLY A 76 15.96 -15.22 -7.34
N TYR A 77 14.72 -14.95 -6.95
CA TYR A 77 13.52 -15.12 -7.79
C TYR A 77 13.03 -13.77 -8.29
N SER A 78 12.41 -13.72 -9.47
CA SER A 78 11.68 -12.53 -9.90
C SER A 78 10.27 -12.53 -9.34
N ALA A 79 9.73 -11.35 -9.05
CA ALA A 79 8.34 -11.17 -8.63
C ALA A 79 7.35 -11.77 -9.66
N GLN A 80 7.71 -11.72 -10.95
CA GLN A 80 6.88 -12.27 -12.03
C GLN A 80 6.79 -13.80 -11.99
N ASP A 81 7.81 -14.48 -11.47
CA ASP A 81 7.83 -15.93 -11.40
C ASP A 81 7.07 -16.48 -10.20
N VAL A 82 6.90 -15.66 -9.15
CA VAL A 82 6.40 -16.11 -7.86
C VAL A 82 5.01 -15.59 -7.50
N ILE A 83 4.69 -14.34 -7.86
CA ILE A 83 3.41 -13.72 -7.49
C ILE A 83 2.26 -14.44 -8.20
N GLY A 84 1.25 -14.85 -7.42
CA GLY A 84 0.06 -15.58 -7.88
C GLY A 84 0.32 -17.05 -8.25
N LYS A 85 1.55 -17.55 -8.10
CA LYS A 85 1.98 -18.85 -8.64
C LYS A 85 2.42 -19.84 -7.57
N MET A 86 3.00 -19.35 -6.48
CA MET A 86 3.57 -20.22 -5.45
C MET A 86 3.34 -19.70 -4.04
N THR A 87 3.63 -20.55 -3.06
CA THR A 87 3.61 -20.22 -1.64
C THR A 87 5.04 -19.97 -1.15
N PRO A 88 5.25 -19.29 0.00
CA PRO A 88 6.58 -19.13 0.59
C PRO A 88 7.31 -20.46 0.82
N GLY A 89 6.58 -21.54 1.12
CA GLY A 89 7.17 -22.87 1.26
C GLY A 89 7.74 -23.45 -0.04
N GLY A 90 7.27 -22.99 -1.20
CA GLY A 90 7.84 -23.35 -2.50
C GLY A 90 9.17 -22.66 -2.80
N LEU A 91 9.53 -21.61 -2.04
CA LEU A 91 10.82 -20.92 -2.13
C LEU A 91 11.88 -21.54 -1.21
N SER A 92 11.45 -22.32 -0.22
CA SER A 92 12.31 -22.93 0.79
C SER A 92 12.82 -24.29 0.37
N ASP A 93 13.97 -24.70 0.92
CA ASP A 93 14.45 -26.08 0.78
C ASP A 93 13.47 -27.03 1.47
N ALA A 94 12.98 -28.03 0.74
CA ALA A 94 12.07 -29.04 1.27
C ALA A 94 12.68 -29.77 2.49
N GLN A 95 14.00 -29.99 2.48
CA GLN A 95 14.70 -30.64 3.58
C GLN A 95 14.73 -29.75 4.83
N GLU A 96 14.96 -28.45 4.68
CA GLU A 96 14.91 -27.48 5.79
C GLU A 96 13.52 -27.46 6.43
N ALA A 97 12.46 -27.46 5.61
CA ALA A 97 11.09 -27.47 6.10
C ALA A 97 10.75 -28.77 6.87
N ILE A 98 11.24 -29.92 6.40
CA ILE A 98 11.09 -31.22 7.10
C ILE A 98 11.82 -31.20 8.43
N GLU A 99 13.08 -30.78 8.45
CA GLU A 99 13.89 -30.73 9.67
C GLU A 99 13.29 -29.80 10.72
N ARG A 100 12.77 -28.65 10.28
CA ARG A 100 12.06 -27.70 11.14
C ARG A 100 10.77 -28.30 11.68
N ALA A 101 9.96 -28.96 10.85
CA ALA A 101 8.73 -29.62 11.27
C ALA A 101 8.98 -30.70 12.33
N VAL A 102 10.00 -31.53 12.14
CA VAL A 102 10.38 -32.58 13.11
C VAL A 102 10.82 -31.96 14.44
N ARG A 103 11.65 -30.91 14.38
CA ARG A 103 12.13 -30.21 15.58
C ARG A 103 10.97 -29.61 16.39
N LEU A 104 10.11 -28.86 15.72
CA LEU A 104 8.97 -28.20 16.35
C LEU A 104 7.93 -29.21 16.85
N SER A 105 7.68 -30.29 16.12
CA SER A 105 6.75 -31.33 16.55
C SER A 105 7.18 -31.97 17.88
N ARG A 106 8.49 -32.16 18.07
CA ARG A 106 9.04 -32.65 19.34
C ARG A 106 8.93 -31.62 20.45
N GLU A 107 9.26 -30.37 20.17
CA GLU A 107 9.21 -29.27 21.14
C GLU A 107 7.78 -29.02 21.67
N MET A 108 6.79 -29.07 20.78
CA MET A 108 5.39 -28.71 21.07
C MET A 108 4.51 -29.92 21.37
N GLN A 109 5.08 -31.14 21.33
CA GLN A 109 4.37 -32.41 21.55
C GLN A 109 3.10 -32.56 20.68
N THR A 110 3.10 -31.94 19.49
CA THR A 110 1.97 -31.94 18.54
C THR A 110 2.54 -32.13 17.15
N PRO A 111 1.92 -32.98 16.29
CA PRO A 111 2.36 -33.12 14.91
C PRO A 111 2.23 -31.81 14.14
N ILE A 112 3.32 -31.33 13.53
CA ILE A 112 3.37 -30.19 12.61
C ILE A 112 3.78 -30.72 11.24
N ALA A 113 3.03 -30.41 10.19
CA ALA A 113 3.36 -30.88 8.85
C ALA A 113 4.58 -30.13 8.27
N PRO A 114 5.46 -30.82 7.52
CA PRO A 114 6.47 -30.16 6.70
C PRO A 114 5.86 -29.19 5.69
N GLY A 115 6.55 -28.08 5.43
CA GLY A 115 6.12 -27.05 4.49
C GLY A 115 5.72 -25.76 5.18
N PHE A 116 4.68 -25.09 4.67
CA PHE A 116 4.29 -23.75 5.14
C PHE A 116 4.00 -23.69 6.64
N GLU A 117 3.28 -24.68 7.19
CA GLU A 117 2.98 -24.75 8.63
C GLU A 117 4.25 -24.70 9.47
N ALA A 118 5.26 -25.51 9.16
CA ALA A 118 6.53 -25.52 9.87
C ALA A 118 7.30 -24.19 9.75
N LEU A 119 7.20 -23.50 8.61
CA LEU A 119 7.89 -22.24 8.36
C LEU A 119 7.27 -21.06 9.15
N VAL A 120 5.94 -20.99 9.25
CA VAL A 120 5.25 -19.91 9.95
C VAL A 120 5.08 -20.16 11.45
N TYR A 121 5.30 -21.39 11.90
CA TYR A 121 5.17 -21.74 13.30
C TYR A 121 6.30 -21.08 14.13
N LYS A 122 5.89 -20.30 15.15
CA LYS A 122 6.77 -19.48 16.02
C LYS A 122 7.63 -18.45 15.26
N ALA A 123 7.17 -17.96 14.10
CA ALA A 123 7.79 -16.85 13.37
C ALA A 123 7.44 -15.49 13.99
#